data_AF-A0AAN9DKN4-F1
#
_entry.id   AF-A0AAN9DKN4-F1
#
_cell.length_a   1.000
_cell.length_b   1.000
_cell.length_c   1.000
_cell.angle_alpha   90.00
_cell.angle_beta   90.00
_cell.angle_gamma   90.00
#
_symmetry.space_group_name_H-M   'P 1'
#
loop_
_entity.id
_entity.type
_entity.pdbx_description
1 polymer ?
#
loop_
_entity_poly.entity_id
_entity_poly.type
_entity_poly.pdbx_seq_one_letter_code
_entity_poly.pdbx_strand_id
1 'polypeptide(L)'
;MKLRLHFVVDPMGWFCISMVLFVWLYNSFIISKLVLLPHYAEGHIPTTLVVCYYLASLLCVSALFRASTADPGKLAQDPKIPLGERDDWELCNKCNMMRPKRSHHCSRCGHCVRRMDHHCPWINNCVGEDNHWLFLQLCFYTQVLSLYTLVLDFCQYYYFQPLSSVDRAEFAVHHELALLRGSCFMGLITFGGMSSLFYTQVKGILADTTTIEKMSHLLEDIGPRRSWQQAMAEVFGTRWKILWFLPFRSRQPLRLNLTSRSHV
;
A
#
# COMPACT_ATOMS: atom_id res chain seq x y z
N MET A 1 -7.38 -22.94 0.13
CA MET A 1 -6.87 -21.89 -0.76
C MET A 1 -5.36 -21.79 -0.54
N LYS A 2 -4.52 -22.17 -1.51
CA LYS A 2 -3.06 -22.17 -1.30
C LYS A 2 -2.52 -20.73 -1.44
N LEU A 3 -2.03 -20.16 -0.33
CA LEU A 3 -1.32 -18.88 -0.36
C LEU A 3 -0.05 -19.08 -1.20
N ARG A 4 -0.04 -18.60 -2.45
CA ARG A 4 1.17 -18.60 -3.28
C ARG A 4 1.91 -17.31 -2.97
N LEU A 5 2.99 -17.43 -2.21
CA LEU A 5 3.87 -16.31 -1.94
C LEU A 5 4.72 -16.02 -3.18
N HIS A 6 4.75 -14.76 -3.58
CA HIS A 6 5.60 -14.22 -4.63
C HIS A 6 6.74 -13.43 -3.99
N PHE A 7 7.97 -13.68 -4.43
CA PHE A 7 9.15 -12.97 -3.94
C PHE A 7 10.01 -12.53 -5.10
N VAL A 8 10.59 -11.34 -4.97
CA VAL A 8 11.52 -10.75 -5.93
C VAL A 8 12.88 -10.55 -5.26
N VAL A 9 13.95 -10.91 -5.97
CA VAL A 9 15.33 -10.71 -5.51
C VAL A 9 15.83 -9.38 -6.06
N ASP A 10 15.45 -8.29 -5.40
CA ASP A 10 15.92 -6.93 -5.71
C ASP A 10 16.61 -6.34 -4.46
N PRO A 11 17.96 -6.22 -4.44
CA PRO A 11 18.69 -5.73 -3.27
C PRO A 11 18.23 -4.35 -2.78
N MET A 12 17.86 -3.45 -3.71
CA MET A 12 17.28 -2.15 -3.38
C MET A 12 15.92 -2.30 -2.70
N GLY A 13 15.09 -3.23 -3.19
CA GLY A 13 13.80 -3.53 -2.57
C GLY A 13 13.94 -4.05 -1.14
N TRP A 14 14.91 -4.92 -0.87
CA TRP A 14 15.21 -5.40 0.49
C TRP A 14 15.69 -4.28 1.42
N PHE A 15 16.52 -3.37 0.93
CA PHE A 15 16.91 -2.17 1.69
C PHE A 15 15.69 -1.29 2.04
N CYS A 16 14.81 -1.02 1.06
CA CYS A 16 13.60 -0.24 1.27
C CYS A 16 12.63 -0.90 2.26
N ILE A 17 12.39 -2.21 2.15
CA ILE A 17 11.59 -2.98 3.13
C ILE A 17 12.17 -2.87 4.53
N SER A 18 13.49 -3.00 4.67
CA SER A 18 14.17 -2.89 5.96
C SER A 18 13.97 -1.51 6.58
N MET A 19 14.03 -0.44 5.77
CA MET A 19 13.76 0.92 6.24
C MET A 19 12.31 1.10 6.68
N VAL A 20 11.34 0.57 5.91
CA VAL A 20 9.91 0.62 6.27
C VAL A 20 9.66 -0.10 7.60
N LEU A 21 10.23 -1.30 7.77
CA LEU A 21 10.09 -2.07 9.01
C LEU A 21 10.76 -1.37 10.19
N PHE A 22 11.92 -0.74 9.98
CA PHE A 22 12.57 0.08 11.02
C PHE A 22 11.68 1.24 11.46
N VAL A 23 11.13 2.04 10.54
CA VAL A 23 10.25 3.16 10.85
C VAL A 23 9.00 2.67 11.59
N TRP A 24 8.38 1.59 11.13
CA TRP A 24 7.20 1.01 11.77
C TRP A 24 7.49 0.49 13.19
N LEU A 25 8.58 -0.26 13.38
CA LEU A 25 9.00 -0.77 14.69
C LEU A 25 9.36 0.37 15.65
N TYR A 26 10.14 1.35 15.18
CA TYR A 26 10.54 2.50 15.97
C TYR A 26 9.32 3.26 16.49
N ASN A 27 8.41 3.68 15.60
CA ASN A 27 7.22 4.44 16.00
C ASN A 27 6.29 3.59 16.90
N SER A 28 6.07 2.32 16.55
CA SER A 28 5.21 1.44 17.36
C SER A 28 5.76 1.25 18.77
N PHE A 29 7.08 1.10 18.91
CA PHE A 29 7.73 0.95 20.22
C PHE A 29 7.72 2.25 21.02
N ILE A 30 8.14 3.37 20.42
CA ILE A 30 8.24 4.67 21.08
C ILE A 30 6.86 5.15 21.56
N ILE A 31 5.85 5.12 20.68
CA ILE A 31 4.48 5.52 21.05
C ILE A 31 3.89 4.59 22.11
N SER A 32 4.15 3.28 22.04
CA SER A 32 3.69 2.36 23.08
C SER A 32 4.30 2.67 24.44
N LYS A 33 5.62 2.88 24.49
CA LYS A 33 6.38 2.99 25.74
C LYS A 33 6.31 4.37 26.38
N LEU A 34 6.33 5.43 25.58
CA LEU A 34 6.38 6.80 26.09
C LEU A 34 5.00 7.45 26.19
N VAL A 35 4.02 6.97 25.42
CA VAL A 35 2.69 7.62 25.33
C VAL A 35 1.59 6.67 25.80
N LEU A 36 1.33 5.58 25.09
CA LEU A 36 0.12 4.77 25.33
C LEU A 36 0.12 4.07 26.69
N LEU A 37 1.15 3.26 26.99
CA LEU A 37 1.14 2.43 28.20
C LEU A 37 1.23 3.25 29.50
N PRO A 38 2.07 4.31 29.61
CA PRO A 38 2.12 5.13 30.82
C PRO A 38 0.80 5.86 31.07
N HIS A 39 0.25 6.53 30.04
CA HIS A 39 -1.03 7.24 30.19
C HIS A 39 -2.20 6.30 30.43
N TYR A 40 -2.15 5.07 29.91
CA TYR A 40 -3.15 4.05 30.23
C TYR A 40 -3.05 3.59 31.68
N ALA A 41 -1.82 3.35 32.18
CA ALA A 41 -1.58 2.90 33.54
C ALA A 41 -2.02 3.94 34.60
N GLU A 42 -1.84 5.24 34.32
CA GLU A 42 -2.32 6.33 35.17
C GLU A 42 -3.82 6.67 34.95
N GLY A 43 -4.51 5.97 34.03
CA GLY A 43 -5.93 6.18 33.76
C GLY A 43 -6.27 7.45 32.96
N HIS A 44 -5.27 8.09 32.36
CA HIS A 44 -5.43 9.31 31.56
C HIS A 44 -6.09 9.07 30.19
N ILE A 45 -5.95 7.86 29.64
CA ILE A 45 -6.54 7.49 28.33
C ILE A 45 -7.34 6.18 28.43
N PRO A 46 -8.41 6.02 27.63
CA PRO A 46 -9.23 4.82 27.65
C PRO A 46 -8.55 3.64 26.93
N THR A 47 -8.83 2.40 27.37
CA THR A 47 -8.34 1.16 26.74
C THR A 47 -8.65 1.09 25.24
N THR A 48 -9.81 1.61 24.82
CA THR A 48 -10.22 1.62 23.41
C THR A 48 -9.20 2.31 22.52
N LEU A 49 -8.58 3.41 22.97
CA LEU A 49 -7.57 4.14 22.22
C LEU A 49 -6.32 3.26 22.02
N VAL A 50 -5.86 2.59 23.07
CA VAL A 50 -4.70 1.69 23.03
C VAL A 50 -4.96 0.51 22.06
N VAL A 51 -6.13 -0.12 22.16
CA VAL A 51 -6.53 -1.23 21.29
C VAL A 51 -6.62 -0.78 19.83
N CYS A 52 -7.21 0.38 19.55
CA CYS A 52 -7.31 0.92 18.19
C CYS A 52 -5.93 1.18 17.57
N TYR A 53 -4.96 1.67 18.34
CA TYR A 53 -3.60 1.89 17.85
C TYR A 53 -2.92 0.56 17.45
N TYR A 54 -2.97 -0.45 18.33
CA TYR A 54 -2.39 -1.76 18.02
C TYR A 54 -3.09 -2.46 16.86
N LEU A 55 -4.42 -2.31 16.74
CA LEU A 55 -5.17 -2.82 15.59
C LEU A 55 -4.75 -2.11 14.30
N ALA A 56 -4.62 -0.78 14.30
CA ALA A 56 -4.14 -0.03 13.13
C ALA A 56 -2.71 -0.46 12.73
N SER A 57 -1.84 -0.66 13.72
CA SER A 57 -0.47 -1.15 13.51
C SER A 57 -0.45 -2.56 12.90
N LEU A 58 -1.29 -3.47 13.40
CA LEU A 58 -1.45 -4.82 12.85
C LEU A 58 -1.99 -4.82 11.42
N LEU A 59 -2.98 -3.99 11.12
CA LEU A 59 -3.55 -3.86 9.78
C LEU A 59 -2.51 -3.30 8.79
N CYS A 60 -1.70 -2.33 9.23
CA CYS A 60 -0.61 -1.76 8.44
C CYS A 60 0.43 -2.82 8.05
N VAL A 61 0.98 -3.56 9.02
CA VAL A 61 2.00 -4.59 8.72
C VAL A 61 1.41 -5.77 7.93
N SER A 62 0.14 -6.11 8.17
CA SER A 62 -0.57 -7.13 7.37
C SER A 62 -0.73 -6.68 5.93
N ALA A 63 -1.09 -5.41 5.69
CA ALA A 63 -1.21 -4.87 4.34
C ALA A 63 0.15 -4.82 3.63
N LEU A 64 1.23 -4.46 4.34
CA LEU A 64 2.60 -4.49 3.80
C LEU A 64 2.97 -5.91 3.37
N PHE A 65 2.83 -6.89 4.26
CA PHE A 65 3.13 -8.27 3.96
C PHE A 65 2.36 -8.78 2.72
N ARG A 66 1.06 -8.47 2.64
CA ARG A 66 0.24 -8.88 1.49
C ARG A 66 0.64 -8.19 0.20
N ALA A 67 0.90 -6.89 0.20
CA ALA A 67 1.35 -6.18 -0.99
C ALA A 67 2.71 -6.71 -1.47
N SER A 68 3.62 -7.00 -0.55
CA SER A 68 4.95 -7.54 -0.85
C SER A 68 4.94 -8.96 -1.38
N THR A 69 3.98 -9.80 -0.97
CA THR A 69 3.98 -11.23 -1.29
C THR A 69 2.90 -11.68 -2.27
N ALA A 70 1.98 -10.80 -2.65
CA ALA A 70 0.94 -11.12 -3.61
C ALA A 70 1.50 -11.20 -5.04
N ASP A 71 0.93 -12.09 -5.85
CA ASP A 71 1.16 -12.10 -7.28
C ASP A 71 0.65 -10.77 -7.89
N PRO A 72 1.51 -9.99 -8.57
CA PRO A 72 1.10 -8.74 -9.19
C PRO A 72 0.23 -8.93 -10.45
N GLY A 73 0.04 -10.17 -10.89
CA GLY A 73 -0.58 -10.53 -12.17
C GLY A 73 0.46 -10.95 -13.19
N LYS A 74 1.43 -11.77 -12.76
CA LYS A 74 2.46 -12.35 -13.62
C LYS A 74 1.81 -13.15 -14.75
N LEU A 75 2.24 -12.87 -15.99
CA LEU A 75 1.81 -13.64 -17.15
C LEU A 75 2.46 -15.03 -17.17
N ALA A 76 1.69 -16.04 -17.56
CA ALA A 76 2.19 -17.39 -17.80
C ALA A 76 3.07 -17.43 -19.06
N GLN A 77 4.04 -18.33 -19.09
CA GLN A 77 4.74 -18.66 -20.34
C GLN A 77 3.73 -19.28 -21.32
N ASP A 78 3.78 -18.86 -22.58
CA ASP A 78 2.87 -19.27 -23.66
C ASP A 78 1.37 -19.08 -23.36
N PRO A 79 0.93 -17.83 -23.18
CA PRO A 79 -0.47 -17.54 -22.89
C PRO A 79 -1.36 -17.93 -24.09
N LYS A 80 -2.50 -18.55 -23.79
CA LYS A 80 -3.54 -18.83 -24.80
C LYS A 80 -4.18 -17.50 -25.22
N ILE A 81 -3.95 -17.10 -26.47
CA ILE A 81 -4.54 -15.90 -27.06
C ILE A 81 -5.97 -16.24 -27.51
N PRO A 82 -7.01 -15.57 -26.99
CA PRO A 82 -8.38 -15.79 -27.45
C PRO A 82 -8.54 -15.47 -28.94
N LEU A 83 -9.42 -16.22 -29.62
CA LEU A 83 -9.75 -15.98 -31.02
C LEU A 83 -10.37 -14.57 -31.17
N GLY A 84 -9.81 -13.76 -32.07
CA GLY A 84 -10.28 -12.39 -32.32
C GLY A 84 -9.61 -11.29 -31.48
N GLU A 85 -8.75 -11.63 -30.51
CA GLU A 85 -8.04 -10.64 -29.68
C GLU A 85 -6.58 -10.46 -30.12
N ARG A 86 -6.12 -11.08 -31.23
CA ARG A 86 -4.69 -11.09 -31.61
C ARG A 86 -4.11 -9.68 -31.82
N ASP A 87 -4.92 -8.73 -32.30
CA ASP A 87 -4.49 -7.35 -32.53
C ASP A 87 -4.26 -6.56 -31.23
N ASP A 88 -4.73 -7.08 -30.09
CA ASP A 88 -4.53 -6.52 -28.75
C ASP A 88 -3.37 -7.18 -28.00
N TRP A 89 -2.53 -7.92 -28.72
CA TRP A 89 -1.35 -8.57 -28.16
C TRP A 89 -0.08 -8.13 -28.90
N GLU A 90 0.98 -7.94 -28.13
CA GLU A 90 2.30 -7.54 -28.63
C GLU A 90 3.39 -8.51 -28.14
N LEU A 91 4.50 -8.58 -28.87
CA LEU A 91 5.64 -9.43 -28.50
C LEU A 91 6.48 -8.76 -27.42
N CYS A 92 6.73 -9.48 -26.32
CA CYS A 92 7.78 -9.10 -25.39
C CYS A 92 9.11 -9.74 -25.79
N ASN A 93 10.04 -8.96 -26.34
CA ASN A 93 11.36 -9.46 -26.76
C ASN A 93 12.19 -10.06 -25.60
N LYS A 94 12.02 -9.56 -24.36
CA LYS A 94 12.77 -10.05 -23.19
C LYS A 94 12.28 -11.41 -22.69
N CYS A 95 10.98 -11.66 -22.77
CA CYS A 95 10.38 -12.94 -22.36
C CYS A 95 10.15 -13.90 -23.53
N ASN A 96 10.33 -13.43 -24.77
CA ASN A 96 10.02 -14.14 -26.01
C ASN A 96 8.60 -14.75 -26.02
N MET A 97 7.61 -13.96 -25.61
CA MET A 97 6.21 -14.38 -25.53
C MET A 97 5.29 -13.23 -25.93
N MET A 98 4.10 -13.56 -26.44
CA MET A 98 3.03 -12.58 -26.63
C MET A 98 2.47 -12.15 -25.28
N ARG A 99 2.17 -10.86 -25.13
CA ARG A 99 1.48 -10.29 -23.96
C ARG A 99 0.33 -9.39 -24.42
N PRO A 100 -0.75 -9.25 -23.64
CA PRO A 100 -1.78 -8.26 -23.93
C PRO A 100 -1.18 -6.85 -23.92
N LYS A 101 -1.75 -5.94 -24.70
CA LYS A 101 -1.50 -4.49 -24.57
C LYS A 101 -1.68 -4.06 -23.10
N ARG A 102 -1.01 -2.98 -22.70
CA ARG A 102 -0.93 -2.48 -21.31
C ARG A 102 -0.20 -3.42 -20.32
N SER A 103 0.30 -4.57 -20.77
CA SER A 103 1.20 -5.41 -19.96
C SER A 103 2.65 -4.99 -20.21
N HIS A 104 3.48 -4.96 -19.17
CA HIS A 104 4.88 -4.53 -19.30
C HIS A 104 5.83 -5.53 -18.65
N HIS A 105 7.05 -5.62 -19.19
CA HIS A 105 8.12 -6.43 -18.62
C HIS A 105 8.85 -5.64 -17.55
N CYS A 106 8.86 -6.14 -16.32
CA CYS A 106 9.67 -5.57 -15.25
C CYS A 106 11.06 -6.21 -15.26
N SER A 107 12.10 -5.43 -15.55
CA SER A 107 13.50 -5.91 -15.53
C SER A 107 13.97 -6.31 -14.12
N ARG A 108 13.42 -5.69 -13.07
CA ARG A 108 13.72 -6.04 -11.66
C ARG A 108 13.13 -7.41 -11.30
N CYS A 109 11.92 -7.69 -11.75
CA CYS A 109 11.23 -8.95 -11.45
C CYS A 109 11.52 -10.08 -12.44
N GLY A 110 12.01 -9.76 -13.65
CA GLY A 110 12.32 -10.73 -14.69
C GLY A 110 11.10 -11.37 -15.37
N HIS A 111 9.91 -10.74 -15.29
CA HIS A 111 8.68 -11.26 -15.92
C HIS A 111 7.74 -10.13 -16.37
N CYS A 112 6.77 -10.49 -17.21
CA CYS A 112 5.71 -9.57 -17.64
C CYS A 112 4.54 -9.57 -16.65
N VAL A 113 4.03 -8.38 -16.35
CA VAL A 113 2.92 -8.14 -15.41
C VAL A 113 1.74 -7.53 -16.17
N ARG A 114 0.54 -8.08 -15.95
CA ARG A 114 -0.72 -7.56 -16.51
C ARG A 114 -1.08 -6.20 -15.92
N ARG A 115 -1.46 -5.26 -16.77
CA ARG A 115 -1.76 -3.85 -16.41
C ARG A 115 -0.75 -3.32 -15.38
N MET A 116 0.53 -3.47 -15.70
CA MET A 116 1.61 -3.09 -14.80
C MET A 116 1.55 -1.59 -14.54
N ASP A 117 1.50 -1.19 -13.27
CA ASP A 117 1.57 0.22 -12.88
C ASP A 117 3.03 0.64 -12.69
N HIS A 118 3.75 -0.02 -11.77
CA HIS A 118 5.17 0.23 -11.52
C HIS A 118 5.82 -0.92 -10.75
N HIS A 119 7.16 -0.94 -10.72
CA HIS A 119 7.91 -1.71 -9.73
C HIS A 119 8.13 -0.86 -8.49
N CYS A 120 7.67 -1.32 -7.33
CA CYS A 120 7.75 -0.55 -6.10
C CYS A 120 8.82 -1.15 -5.17
N PRO A 121 9.95 -0.47 -4.95
CA PRO A 121 10.98 -0.98 -4.04
C PRO A 121 10.49 -1.05 -2.59
N TRP A 122 9.52 -0.21 -2.20
CA TRP A 122 8.96 -0.17 -0.84
C TRP A 122 8.13 -1.39 -0.45
N ILE A 123 7.64 -2.15 -1.43
CA ILE A 123 7.02 -3.46 -1.19
C ILE A 123 7.89 -4.61 -1.75
N ASN A 124 9.03 -4.29 -2.35
CA ASN A 124 9.89 -5.24 -3.09
C ASN A 124 9.10 -6.12 -4.08
N ASN A 125 8.16 -5.50 -4.81
CA ASN A 125 7.28 -6.19 -5.74
C ASN A 125 6.74 -5.22 -6.80
N CYS A 126 6.22 -5.75 -7.91
CA CYS A 126 5.43 -4.96 -8.84
C CYS A 126 4.05 -4.65 -8.28
N VAL A 127 3.50 -3.52 -8.70
CA VAL A 127 2.08 -3.19 -8.57
C VAL A 127 1.45 -3.39 -9.94
N GLY A 128 0.47 -4.28 -10.03
CA GLY A 128 -0.24 -4.63 -11.26
C GLY A 128 -1.67 -5.06 -10.98
N GLU A 129 -2.35 -5.60 -11.98
CA GLU A 129 -3.80 -5.87 -11.97
C GLU A 129 -4.30 -6.62 -10.71
N ASP A 130 -3.55 -7.62 -10.25
CA ASP A 130 -4.03 -8.53 -9.20
C ASP A 130 -3.74 -8.05 -7.77
N ASN A 131 -2.76 -7.16 -7.58
CA ASN A 131 -2.36 -6.65 -6.27
C ASN A 131 -2.50 -5.13 -6.09
N HIS A 132 -2.95 -4.38 -7.10
CA HIS A 132 -3.13 -2.92 -7.01
C HIS A 132 -3.99 -2.49 -5.82
N TRP A 133 -5.06 -3.23 -5.54
CA TRP A 133 -5.93 -2.99 -4.40
C TRP A 133 -5.24 -3.20 -3.03
N LEU A 134 -4.26 -4.11 -2.95
CA LEU A 134 -3.45 -4.31 -1.76
C LEU A 134 -2.50 -3.15 -1.54
N PHE A 135 -1.94 -2.61 -2.62
CA PHE A 135 -1.13 -1.41 -2.57
C PHE A 135 -1.94 -0.20 -2.05
N LEU A 136 -3.17 -0.02 -2.52
CA LEU A 136 -4.07 1.02 -1.98
C LEU A 136 -4.38 0.81 -0.49
N GLN A 137 -4.64 -0.43 -0.07
CA GLN A 137 -4.84 -0.77 1.34
C GLN A 137 -3.61 -0.42 2.19
N LEU A 138 -2.41 -0.77 1.72
CA LEU A 138 -1.16 -0.42 2.38
C LEU A 138 -1.04 1.10 2.56
N CYS A 139 -1.23 1.87 1.48
CA CYS A 139 -1.19 3.34 1.56
C CYS A 139 -2.20 3.89 2.56
N PHE A 140 -3.43 3.38 2.55
CA PHE A 140 -4.49 3.82 3.46
C PHE A 140 -4.17 3.50 4.94
N TYR A 141 -3.81 2.26 5.27
CA TYR A 141 -3.52 1.91 6.67
C TYR A 141 -2.26 2.58 7.20
N THR A 142 -1.26 2.77 6.35
CA THR A 142 -0.05 3.51 6.73
C THR A 142 -0.38 4.99 6.97
N GLN A 143 -1.25 5.60 6.16
CA GLN A 143 -1.74 6.96 6.37
C GLN A 143 -2.51 7.08 7.69
N VAL A 144 -3.43 6.14 7.98
CA VAL A 144 -4.20 6.12 9.24
C VAL A 144 -3.26 5.97 10.45
N LEU A 145 -2.33 5.01 10.41
CA LEU A 145 -1.39 4.77 11.50
C LEU A 145 -0.47 5.97 11.74
N SER A 146 0.09 6.55 10.67
CA SER A 146 0.98 7.72 10.78
C SER A 146 0.24 8.95 11.30
N LEU A 147 -1.01 9.19 10.87
CA LEU A 147 -1.85 10.24 11.43
C LEU A 147 -2.14 10.00 12.91
N TYR A 148 -2.44 8.77 13.31
CA TYR A 148 -2.66 8.42 14.71
C TYR A 148 -1.41 8.70 15.55
N THR A 149 -0.23 8.25 15.10
CA THR A 149 1.05 8.56 15.74
C THR A 149 1.27 10.07 15.88
N LEU A 150 1.03 10.86 14.84
CA LEU A 150 1.19 12.32 14.88
C LEU A 150 0.22 12.99 15.88
N VAL A 151 -1.02 12.52 15.96
CA VAL A 151 -1.99 13.01 16.95
C VAL A 151 -1.53 12.67 18.36
N LEU A 152 -0.99 11.47 18.58
CA LEU A 152 -0.46 11.07 19.90
C LEU A 152 0.78 11.86 20.29
N ASP A 153 1.71 12.09 19.37
CA ASP A 153 2.89 12.95 19.60
C ASP A 153 2.47 14.39 19.95
N PHE A 154 1.48 14.93 19.23
CA PHE A 154 0.90 16.25 19.51
C PHE A 154 0.21 16.30 20.88
N CYS A 155 -0.63 15.31 21.21
CA CYS A 155 -1.30 15.23 22.50
C CYS A 155 -0.31 15.07 23.66
N GLN A 156 0.73 14.24 23.50
CA GLN A 156 1.81 14.07 24.48
C GLN A 156 2.49 15.40 24.79
N TYR A 157 2.71 16.24 23.77
CA TYR A 157 3.43 17.49 23.94
C TYR A 157 2.57 18.62 24.54
N TYR A 158 1.28 18.69 24.19
CA TYR A 158 0.45 19.86 24.51
C TYR A 158 -0.69 19.61 25.51
N TYR A 159 -1.17 18.38 25.66
CA TYR A 159 -2.43 18.10 26.37
C TYR A 159 -2.33 17.07 27.48
N PHE A 160 -1.49 16.05 27.32
CA PHE A 160 -1.39 14.97 28.28
C PHE A 160 -0.77 15.46 29.59
N GLN A 161 -1.38 15.02 30.70
CA GLN A 161 -0.95 15.41 32.04
C GLN A 161 0.45 14.87 32.33
N PRO A 162 1.30 15.61 33.06
CA PRO A 162 2.59 15.09 33.49
C PRO A 162 2.42 13.77 34.25
N LEU A 163 3.17 12.75 33.85
CA LEU A 163 3.15 11.45 34.52
C LEU A 163 3.67 11.62 35.96
N SER A 164 2.91 11.06 36.91
CA SER A 164 3.19 11.15 38.34
C SER A 164 4.26 10.16 38.81
N SER A 165 4.40 9.05 38.07
CA SER A 165 5.26 7.92 38.43
C SER A 165 6.69 7.99 37.87
N VAL A 166 6.99 8.96 37.00
CA VAL A 166 8.29 9.08 36.32
C VAL A 166 9.23 9.96 37.15
N ASP A 167 10.30 9.35 37.68
CA ASP A 167 11.36 10.06 38.39
C ASP A 167 12.05 11.05 37.44
N ARG A 168 11.91 12.35 37.74
CA ARG A 168 12.32 13.45 36.86
C ARG A 168 13.83 13.67 36.93
N ALA A 169 14.61 12.73 36.41
CA ALA A 169 15.95 13.05 35.95
C ALA A 169 15.81 13.89 34.67
N GLU A 170 16.23 15.16 34.73
CA GLU A 170 16.24 16.12 33.61
C GLU A 170 16.85 15.50 32.33
N PHE A 171 17.87 14.66 32.51
CA PHE A 171 18.49 13.90 31.42
C PHE A 171 17.54 12.90 30.75
N ALA A 172 16.72 12.16 31.50
CA ALA A 172 15.77 11.18 30.94
C ALA A 172 14.69 11.88 30.10
N VAL A 173 14.17 13.01 30.60
CA VAL A 173 13.15 13.82 29.91
C VAL A 173 13.67 14.36 28.58
N HIS A 174 14.93 14.81 28.50
CA HIS A 174 15.51 15.28 27.24
C HIS A 174 15.65 14.17 26.19
N HIS A 175 15.99 12.95 26.60
CA HIS A 175 16.08 11.81 25.68
C HIS A 175 14.69 11.37 25.19
N GLU A 176 13.71 11.32 26.09
CA GLU A 176 12.32 11.01 25.72
C GLU A 176 11.75 12.03 24.72
N LEU A 177 11.97 13.33 24.96
CA LEU A 177 11.57 14.38 24.03
C LEU A 177 12.29 14.29 22.68
N ALA A 178 13.58 13.93 22.67
CA ALA A 178 14.31 13.71 21.42
C ALA A 178 13.74 12.53 20.62
N LEU A 179 13.37 11.43 21.30
CA LEU A 179 12.75 10.26 20.67
C LEU A 179 11.37 10.58 20.09
N LEU A 180 10.53 11.34 20.82
CA LEU A 180 9.22 11.78 20.31
C LEU A 180 9.34 12.75 19.13
N ARG A 181 10.35 13.62 19.11
CA ARG A 181 10.65 14.46 17.93
C ARG A 181 11.06 13.62 16.73
N GLY A 182 11.86 12.57 16.94
CA GLY A 182 12.21 11.59 15.91
C GLY A 182 10.98 10.86 15.36
N SER A 183 10.08 10.41 16.25
CA SER A 183 8.77 9.82 15.92
C SER A 183 7.96 10.76 15.03
N CYS A 184 7.75 12.00 15.49
CA CYS A 184 6.98 13.01 14.77
C CYS A 184 7.57 13.30 13.39
N PHE A 185 8.89 13.44 13.26
CA PHE A 185 9.55 13.65 11.96
C PHE A 185 9.31 12.49 10.99
N MET A 186 9.49 11.24 11.44
CA MET A 186 9.20 10.06 10.63
C MET A 186 7.70 9.95 10.29
N GLY A 187 6.83 10.30 11.24
CA GLY A 187 5.39 10.36 11.07
C GLY A 187 4.96 11.34 9.98
N LEU A 188 5.53 12.55 9.96
CA LEU A 188 5.24 13.58 8.95
C LEU A 188 5.66 13.14 7.54
N ILE A 189 6.87 12.59 7.41
CA ILE A 189 7.37 12.07 6.12
C ILE A 189 6.47 10.94 5.64
N THR A 190 6.13 10.00 6.52
CA THR A 190 5.30 8.85 6.19
C THR A 190 3.89 9.27 5.79
N PHE A 191 3.26 10.15 6.58
CA PHE A 191 1.92 10.64 6.30
C PHE A 191 1.86 11.42 4.99
N GLY A 192 2.79 12.36 4.77
CA GLY A 192 2.87 13.14 3.54
C GLY A 192 3.14 12.26 2.31
N GLY A 193 4.10 11.34 2.40
CA GLY A 193 4.45 10.41 1.34
C GLY A 193 3.30 9.48 0.97
N MET A 194 2.65 8.85 1.96
CA MET A 194 1.51 7.96 1.72
C MET A 194 0.29 8.72 1.19
N SER A 195 0.03 9.94 1.67
CA SER A 195 -1.04 10.79 1.15
C SER A 195 -0.85 11.13 -0.32
N SER A 196 0.38 11.50 -0.70
CA SER A 196 0.74 11.79 -2.09
C SER A 196 0.58 10.55 -2.97
N LEU A 197 1.12 9.40 -2.56
CA LEU A 197 1.00 8.14 -3.31
C LEU A 197 -0.44 7.66 -3.43
N PHE A 198 -1.22 7.69 -2.34
CA PHE A 198 -2.63 7.31 -2.40
C PHE A 198 -3.40 8.20 -3.38
N TYR A 199 -3.16 9.51 -3.33
CA TYR A 199 -3.79 10.47 -4.23
C TYR A 199 -3.44 10.24 -5.70
N THR A 200 -2.15 10.04 -6.03
CA THR A 200 -1.73 9.80 -7.42
C THR A 200 -2.30 8.49 -7.97
N GLN A 201 -2.34 7.44 -7.15
CA GLN A 201 -2.89 6.13 -7.53
C GLN A 201 -4.41 6.18 -7.74
N VAL A 202 -5.16 6.81 -6.83
CA VAL A 202 -6.60 7.01 -7.02
C VAL A 202 -6.87 7.82 -8.28
N LYS A 203 -6.11 8.91 -8.53
CA LYS A 203 -6.24 9.68 -9.78
C LYS A 203 -5.98 8.84 -11.03
N GLY A 204 -4.94 8.01 -11.04
CA GLY A 204 -4.65 7.10 -12.15
C GLY A 204 -5.80 6.14 -12.43
N ILE A 205 -6.33 5.50 -11.38
CA ILE A 205 -7.48 4.59 -11.46
C ILE A 205 -8.72 5.29 -12.02
N LEU A 206 -9.02 6.51 -11.56
CA LEU A 206 -10.18 7.27 -12.04
C LEU A 206 -10.03 7.73 -13.50
N ALA A 207 -8.80 7.87 -13.97
CA ALA A 207 -8.49 8.16 -15.36
C ALA A 207 -8.31 6.89 -16.23
N ASP A 208 -8.48 5.68 -15.65
CA ASP A 208 -8.13 4.39 -16.25
C ASP A 208 -6.70 4.34 -16.86
N THR A 209 -5.76 5.06 -16.25
CA THR A 209 -4.37 5.14 -16.71
C THR A 209 -3.41 4.57 -15.68
N THR A 210 -2.45 3.77 -16.13
CA THR A 210 -1.30 3.37 -15.33
C THR A 210 -0.23 4.45 -15.34
N THR A 211 0.68 4.39 -14.38
CA THR A 211 1.84 5.29 -14.29
C THR A 211 2.71 5.17 -15.54
N ILE A 212 2.89 3.96 -16.09
CA ILE A 212 3.63 3.73 -17.34
C ILE A 212 2.93 4.39 -18.53
N GLU A 213 1.62 4.20 -18.67
CA GLU A 213 0.83 4.82 -19.75
C GLU A 213 0.98 6.34 -19.74
N LYS A 214 0.86 6.94 -18.54
CA LYS A 214 1.03 8.38 -18.35
C LYS A 214 2.40 8.91 -18.76
N MET A 215 3.47 8.13 -18.53
CA MET A 215 4.83 8.52 -18.91
C MET A 215 5.15 8.25 -20.39
N SER A 216 4.49 7.27 -21.00
CA SER A 216 4.76 6.83 -22.37
C SER A 216 4.06 7.64 -23.47
N HIS A 217 3.21 8.61 -23.12
CA HIS A 217 2.35 9.37 -24.05
C HIS A 217 1.46 8.49 -24.96
N LEU A 218 1.29 7.21 -24.64
CA LEU A 218 0.33 6.29 -25.27
C LEU A 218 -1.08 6.65 -24.80
N LEU A 219 -1.55 7.84 -25.19
CA LEU A 219 -2.94 8.26 -25.02
C LEU A 219 -3.69 7.91 -26.30
N GLU A 220 -3.85 6.61 -26.57
CA GLU A 220 -4.87 6.16 -27.52
C GLU A 220 -6.22 6.13 -26.81
N ASP A 221 -7.23 6.68 -27.50
CA ASP A 221 -8.64 6.86 -27.12
C ASP A 221 -9.05 6.31 -25.75
N ILE A 222 -9.03 7.18 -24.74
CA ILE A 222 -9.63 6.88 -23.44
C ILE A 222 -11.15 6.79 -23.69
N GLY A 223 -11.67 5.56 -23.69
CA GLY A 223 -13.09 5.29 -23.75
C GLY A 223 -13.90 6.07 -22.70
N PRO A 224 -15.23 6.01 -22.73
CA PRO A 224 -16.09 6.84 -21.89
C PRO A 224 -15.70 6.76 -20.41
N ARG A 225 -15.52 7.93 -19.78
CA ARG A 225 -15.12 8.04 -18.36
C ARG A 225 -16.08 7.25 -17.49
N ARG A 226 -15.55 6.22 -16.82
CA ARG A 226 -16.30 5.42 -15.86
C ARG A 226 -16.59 6.23 -14.61
N SER A 227 -17.68 5.89 -13.91
CA SER A 227 -17.91 6.46 -12.59
C SER A 227 -16.84 6.00 -11.61
N TRP A 228 -16.50 6.85 -10.63
CA TRP A 228 -15.50 6.51 -9.60
C TRP A 228 -15.84 5.20 -8.86
N GLN A 229 -17.15 4.92 -8.68
CA GLN A 229 -17.62 3.72 -8.01
C GLN A 229 -17.30 2.45 -8.82
N GLN A 230 -17.45 2.52 -10.15
CA GLN A 230 -17.13 1.40 -11.04
C GLN A 230 -15.62 1.16 -11.08
N ALA A 231 -14.82 2.21 -11.30
CA ALA A 231 -13.36 2.10 -11.36
C ALA A 231 -12.78 1.48 -10.07
N MET A 232 -13.21 1.99 -8.90
CA MET A 232 -12.77 1.44 -7.63
C MET A 232 -13.30 0.02 -7.39
N ALA A 233 -14.56 -0.27 -7.75
CA ALA A 233 -15.12 -1.61 -7.59
C ALA A 233 -14.38 -2.67 -8.43
N GLU A 234 -13.87 -2.30 -9.61
CA GLU A 234 -13.04 -3.19 -10.45
C GLU A 234 -11.67 -3.46 -9.81
N VAL A 235 -10.99 -2.41 -9.34
CA VAL A 235 -9.70 -2.55 -8.64
C VAL A 235 -9.87 -3.42 -7.40
N PHE A 236 -10.86 -3.14 -6.56
CA PHE A 236 -11.13 -3.93 -5.37
C PHE A 236 -11.82 -5.28 -5.68
N GLY A 237 -12.37 -5.50 -6.87
CA GLY A 237 -13.10 -6.74 -7.20
C GLY A 237 -14.39 -6.93 -6.40
N THR A 238 -15.05 -5.85 -5.98
CA THR A 238 -16.35 -5.89 -5.30
C THR A 238 -17.02 -4.53 -5.30
N ARG A 239 -18.36 -4.52 -5.45
CA ARG A 239 -19.19 -3.31 -5.32
C ARG A 239 -19.48 -2.93 -3.86
N TRP A 240 -19.20 -3.83 -2.92
CA TRP A 240 -19.44 -3.62 -1.49
C TRP A 240 -18.29 -2.83 -0.87
N LYS A 241 -18.49 -1.54 -0.64
CA LYS A 241 -17.45 -0.60 -0.18
C LYS A 241 -16.79 -1.01 1.13
N ILE A 242 -17.54 -1.60 2.08
CA ILE A 242 -16.97 -2.03 3.36
C ILE A 242 -15.89 -3.11 3.19
N LEU A 243 -16.00 -3.94 2.15
CA LEU A 243 -15.01 -4.98 1.86
C LEU A 243 -13.71 -4.39 1.31
N TRP A 244 -13.70 -3.14 0.86
CA TRP A 244 -12.47 -2.47 0.41
C TRP A 244 -11.47 -2.29 1.56
N PHE A 245 -11.96 -2.24 2.79
CA PHE A 245 -11.17 -2.10 4.02
C PHE A 245 -11.00 -3.42 4.78
N LEU A 246 -11.18 -4.57 4.13
CA LEU A 246 -10.88 -5.87 4.73
C LEU A 246 -9.60 -6.44 4.13
N PRO A 247 -8.48 -6.46 4.88
CA PRO A 247 -7.19 -6.88 4.35
C PRO A 247 -6.98 -8.39 4.38
N PHE A 248 -7.97 -9.20 4.74
CA PHE A 248 -7.83 -10.67 4.74
C PHE A 248 -8.68 -11.38 3.68
N ARG A 249 -9.38 -10.61 2.84
CA ARG A 249 -10.21 -11.19 1.78
C ARG A 249 -9.40 -11.59 0.55
N SER A 250 -9.99 -12.49 -0.23
CA SER A 250 -9.53 -12.75 -1.59
C SER A 250 -10.24 -11.84 -2.57
N ARG A 251 -9.49 -11.29 -3.53
CA ARG A 251 -10.08 -10.53 -4.63
C ARG A 251 -10.66 -11.50 -5.64
N GLN A 252 -11.91 -11.26 -6.03
CA GLN A 252 -12.54 -11.91 -7.17
C GLN A 252 -12.74 -10.83 -8.24
N PRO A 253 -12.14 -10.95 -9.44
CA PRO A 253 -12.38 -10.00 -10.51
C PRO A 253 -13.88 -9.90 -10.79
N LEU A 254 -14.40 -8.67 -10.88
CA LEU A 254 -15.78 -8.49 -11.34
C LEU A 254 -15.84 -8.95 -12.80
N ARG A 255 -16.61 -10.00 -13.08
CA ARG A 255 -16.93 -10.40 -14.46
C ARG A 255 -17.76 -9.28 -15.08
N LEU A 256 -17.11 -8.42 -15.85
CA LEU A 256 -17.82 -7.52 -16.75
C LEU A 256 -18.38 -8.38 -17.90
N ASN A 257 -19.62 -8.10 -18.30
CA ASN A 257 -20.20 -8.72 -19.49
C ASN A 257 -19.23 -8.50 -20.67
N LEU A 258 -18.98 -9.56 -21.43
CA LEU A 258 -18.03 -9.63 -22.55
C LEU A 258 -18.19 -8.50 -23.59
N THR A 259 -19.29 -7.75 -23.58
CA THR A 259 -19.54 -6.59 -24.43
C THR A 259 -18.72 -5.34 -24.09
N SER A 260 -18.00 -5.30 -22.96
CA SER A 260 -17.08 -4.17 -22.66
C SER A 260 -15.60 -4.52 -22.80
N ARG A 261 -15.27 -5.73 -23.28
CA ARG A 261 -13.88 -6.16 -23.53
C ARG A 261 -13.39 -5.83 -24.94
N SER A 262 -14.21 -5.21 -25.79
CA SER A 262 -13.82 -4.88 -27.16
C SER A 262 -12.74 -3.79 -27.27
N HIS A 263 -12.23 -3.26 -26.16
CA HIS A 263 -11.20 -2.20 -26.13
C HIS A 263 -10.31 -2.27 -24.88
N VAL A 264 -9.70 -3.42 -24.56
CA VAL A 264 -8.66 -3.51 -23.50
C VAL A 264 -7.49 -4.37 -23.95
#